data_AF-A0A9P7C0V0-F1
#
_entry.id   AF-A0A9P7C0V0-F1
#
_cell.length_a   1.000
_cell.length_b   1.000
_cell.length_c   1.000
_cell.angle_alpha   90.00
_cell.angle_beta   90.00
_cell.angle_gamma   90.00
#
_symmetry.space_group_name_H-M   'P 1'
#
loop_
_entity.id
_entity.type
_entity.pdbx_description
1 polymer ?
#
loop_
_entity_poly.entity_id
_entity_poly.type
_entity_poly.pdbx_seq_one_letter_code
_entity_poly.pdbx_strand_id
1 'polypeptide(L)' 'MDAQRALVAASQRSFTLADARYRTGLDGYLQALDAQRSLYAAQQDLIALQQQEAGNRVTLFKVLGGGADAR' A
#
# COMPACT_ATOMS: atom_id res chain seq x y z
N MET A 1 -7.00 2.35 7.58
CA MET A 1 -5.88 1.61 6.94
C MET A 1 -6.32 0.31 6.30
N ASP A 2 -7.37 -0.35 6.80
CA ASP A 2 -7.75 -1.70 6.35
C ASP A 2 -8.15 -1.77 4.88
N ALA A 3 -8.85 -0.76 4.36
CA ALA A 3 -9.16 -0.66 2.94
C ALA A 3 -7.91 -0.66 2.06
N GLN A 4 -6.87 0.09 2.43
CA GLN A 4 -5.62 0.16 1.67
C GLN A 4 -4.83 -1.16 1.76
N ARG A 5 -4.83 -1.81 2.93
CA ARG A 5 -4.24 -3.16 3.09
C ARG A 5 -5.00 -4.19 2.25
N ALA A 6 -6.32 -4.13 2.21
CA ALA A 6 -7.16 -5.00 1.41
C ALA A 6 -6.91 -4.79 -0.10
N LEU A 7 -6.69 -3.55 -0.53
CA LEU A 7 -6.31 -3.22 -1.91
C LEU A 7 -4.95 -3.84 -2.28
N VAL A 8 -3.92 -3.69 -1.44
CA VAL A 8 -2.62 -4.34 -1.66
C VAL A 8 -2.77 -5.86 -1.78
N ALA A 9 -3.55 -6.47 -0.88
CA ALA A 9 -3.78 -7.91 -0.92
C ALA A 9 -4.55 -8.36 -2.18
N ALA A 10 -5.51 -7.55 -2.66
CA ALA A 10 -6.23 -7.81 -3.89
C ALA A 10 -5.32 -7.70 -5.12
N SER A 11 -4.55 -6.62 -5.24
CA SER A 11 -3.57 -6.43 -6.32
C SER A 11 -2.51 -7.53 -6.34
N GLN A 12 -2.09 -8.02 -5.17
CA GLN A 12 -1.16 -9.14 -5.06
C GLN A 12 -1.75 -10.43 -5.64
N ARG A 13 -3.01 -10.74 -5.32
CA ARG A 13 -3.70 -11.91 -5.91
C ARG A 13 -3.85 -11.78 -7.41
N SER A 14 -4.20 -10.59 -7.91
CA SER A 14 -4.30 -10.31 -9.34
C SER A 14 -2.96 -10.52 -10.06
N PHE A 15 -1.86 -10.01 -9.50
CA PHE A 15 -0.53 -10.23 -10.05
C PHE A 15 -0.13 -11.70 -10.05
N THR A 16 -0.35 -12.43 -8.95
CA THR A 16 -0.05 -13.87 -8.88
C THR A 16 -0.81 -14.67 -9.95
N LEU A 17 -2.08 -14.34 -10.19
CA LEU A 17 -2.86 -14.99 -11.25
C LEU A 17 -2.33 -14.64 -12.65
N ALA A 18 -2.06 -13.36 -12.92
CA ALA A 18 -1.56 -12.91 -14.21
C ALA A 18 -0.17 -13.48 -14.53
N ASP A 19 0.73 -13.55 -13.54
CA ASP A 19 2.04 -14.17 -13.66
C ASP A 19 1.92 -15.67 -13.97
N ALA A 20 1.03 -16.39 -13.28
CA ALA A 20 0.78 -17.80 -13.55
C ALA A 20 0.33 -18.02 -14.99
N ARG A 21 -0.64 -17.23 -15.49
CA ARG A 21 -1.14 -17.34 -16.87
C ARG A 21 -0.06 -17.01 -17.92
N TYR A 22 0.78 -16.00 -17.65
CA TYR A 22 1.92 -15.69 -18.49
C TYR A 22 2.93 -16.85 -18.54
N ARG A 23 3.29 -17.41 -17.38
CA ARG A 23 4.26 -18.51 -17.29
C ARG A 23 3.76 -19.81 -17.93
N THR A 24 2.45 -20.01 -17.99
CA THR A 24 1.83 -21.13 -18.72
C THR A 24 1.63 -20.83 -20.21
N GLY A 25 1.96 -19.63 -20.69
CA GLY A 25 1.77 -19.21 -22.08
C GLY A 25 0.30 -18.96 -22.47
N LEU A 26 -0.60 -18.84 -21.50
CA LEU A 26 -2.04 -18.64 -21.71
C LEU A 26 -2.36 -17.18 -22.08
N ASP A 27 -1.65 -16.23 -21.46
CA ASP A 27 -1.78 -14.80 -21.70
C ASP A 27 -0.41 -14.16 -22.00
N GLY A 28 -0.41 -13.01 -22.68
CA GLY A 28 0.81 -12.23 -22.94
C GLY A 28 1.35 -11.51 -21.70
N TYR A 29 2.66 -11.23 -21.69
CA TYR A 29 3.37 -10.60 -20.56
C TYR A 29 2.80 -9.25 -20.12
N LEU A 30 2.17 -8.49 -21.03
CA LEU A 30 1.64 -7.16 -20.72
C LEU A 30 0.61 -7.18 -19.59
N GLN A 31 -0.21 -8.23 -19.47
CA GLN A 31 -1.17 -8.36 -18.38
C GLN A 31 -0.50 -8.55 -17.01
N ALA A 32 0.57 -9.35 -16.96
CA ALA A 32 1.36 -9.54 -15.74
C ALA A 32 2.07 -8.24 -15.34
N LEU A 33 2.63 -7.51 -16.31
CA LEU A 33 3.28 -6.22 -16.08
C LEU A 33 2.30 -5.16 -15.55
N ASP A 34 1.09 -5.07 -16.11
CA ASP A 34 0.07 -4.13 -15.65
C ASP A 34 -0.40 -4.45 -14.22
N ALA A 35 -0.62 -5.73 -13.92
CA ALA A 35 -0.96 -6.17 -12.57
C ALA A 35 0.17 -5.89 -11.57
N GLN A 36 1.43 -6.07 -11.98
CA GLN A 36 2.60 -5.72 -11.17
C GLN A 36 2.66 -4.22 -10.88
N ARG A 37 2.43 -3.37 -11.88
CA ARG A 37 2.39 -1.90 -11.71
C ARG A 37 1.31 -1.47 -10.75
N SER A 38 0.11 -2.07 -10.86
CA SER A 38 -1.01 -1.81 -9.97
C SER A 38 -0.73 -2.24 -8.52
N LEU A 39 -0.08 -3.40 -8.32
CA LEU A 39 0.39 -3.84 -7.00
C LEU A 39 1.39 -2.85 -6.40
N TYR A 40 2.37 -2.43 -7.19
CA TYR A 40 3.40 -1.49 -6.73
C TYR A 40 2.80 -0.14 -6.33
N ALA A 41 1.89 0.42 -7.14
CA ALA A 41 1.18 1.65 -6.80
C ALA A 41 0.40 1.52 -5.48
N ALA A 42 -0.37 0.43 -5.31
CA ALA A 42 -1.13 0.19 -4.08
C ALA A 42 -0.23 0.09 -2.83
N GLN A 43 0.96 -0.48 -2.96
CA GLN A 43 1.95 -0.55 -1.88
C GLN A 43 2.53 0.82 -1.55
N GLN A 44 2.86 1.63 -2.55
CA GLN A 44 3.34 3.00 -2.35
C GLN A 44 2.30 3.87 -1.64
N ASP A 45 1.04 3.75 -2.05
CA ASP A 45 -0.08 4.46 -1.42
C ASP A 45 -0.26 4.06 0.06
N LEU A 46 -0.09 2.77 0.39
CA LEU A 46 -0.13 2.31 1.78
C LEU A 46 0.99 2.94 2.62
N ILE A 47 2.20 3.01 2.08
CA ILE A 47 3.36 3.63 2.75
C ILE A 47 3.11 5.12 2.96
N ALA A 48 2.64 5.84 1.93
CA ALA A 48 2.31 7.25 2.03
C ALA A 48 1.24 7.51 3.12
N LEU A 49 0.21 6.66 3.16
CA LEU A 49 -0.85 6.78 4.15
C LEU A 49 -0.36 6.49 5.58
N GLN A 50 0.55 5.52 5.76
CA GLN A 50 1.22 5.29 7.04
C GLN A 50 2.09 6.46 7.47
N GLN A 51 2.82 7.07 6.53
CA GLN A 51 3.63 8.26 6.81
C GLN A 51 2.73 9.42 7.27
N GLN A 52 1.61 9.65 6.61
CA GLN A 52 0.64 10.67 6.99
C GLN A 52 0.05 10.40 8.39
N GLU A 53 -0.26 9.15 8.72
CA GLU A 53 -0.71 8.79 10.08
C GLU A 53 0.35 9.14 11.13
N ALA A 54 1.61 8.79 10.89
CA ALA A 54 2.71 9.12 11.79
C ALA A 54 2.86 10.63 11.97
N GLY A 55 2.80 11.41 10.88
CA GLY A 55 2.82 12.87 10.92
C GLY A 55 1.65 13.43 11.72
N ASN A 56 0.44 12.91 11.54
CA ASN A 56 -0.75 13.31 12.28
C ASN A 56 -0.61 13.02 13.78
N ARG A 57 -0.02 11.88 14.17
CA ARG A 57 0.26 11.55 15.58
C ARG A 57 1.24 12.53 16.21
N VAL A 58 2.31 12.90 15.49
CA VAL A 58 3.27 13.92 15.96
C VAL A 58 2.59 15.28 16.11
N THR A 59 1.76 15.68 15.16
CA THR A 59 0.99 16.94 15.22
C THR A 59 0.03 16.95 16.41
N LEU A 60 -0.72 15.86 16.61
CA LEU A 60 -1.61 15.72 17.76
C LEU A 60 -0.85 15.84 19.08
N PHE A 61 0.30 15.17 19.21
CA PHE A 61 1.16 15.29 20.39
C PHE A 61 1.58 16.74 20.65
N LYS A 62 2.01 17.47 19.60
CA LYS A 62 2.40 18.89 19.73
C LYS A 62 1.23 19.77 20.15
N VAL A 63 0.05 19.60 19.55
CA VAL A 63 -1.14 20.41 19.83
C VAL A 63 -1.69 20.16 21.23
N LEU A 64 -1.60 18.94 21.74
CA LEU A 64 -2.04 18.57 23.10
C LEU A 64 -1.05 19.01 24.20
N GLY A 65 -0.09 19.89 23.88
CA GLY A 65 0.85 20.45 24.86
C GLY A 65 2.23 19.81 24.82
N GLY A 66 2.52 18.88 23.90
CA GLY A 66 3.89 18.49 23.57
C GLY A 66 4.75 18.00 24.74
N GLY A 67 4.14 17.39 25.76
CA GLY A 67 4.82 16.97 26.98
C GLY A 67 5.05 18.07 28.02
N ALA A 68 4.49 19.27 27.86
CA ALA A 68 4.65 20.40 28.80
C ALA A 68 3.93 20.21 30.16
N ASP A 69 3.18 19.12 30.35
CA ASP A 69 2.73 18.65 31.68
C ASP A 69 3.65 17.58 32.30
N ALA A 70 4.64 17.08 31.56
CA ALA A 70 5.73 16.28 32.10
C ALA A 70 6.81 17.22 32.66
N ARG A 71 6.44 17.90 33.74
CA ARG A 71 7.24 18.70 34.70
C ARG A 71 8.66 19.08 34.30
#